data_AF-A0A0F9F7A2-F1
#
_entry.id   AF-A0A0F9F7A2-F1
#
_cell.length_a   1.000
_cell.length_b   1.000
_cell.length_c   1.000
_cell.angle_alpha   90.00
_cell.angle_beta   90.00
_cell.angle_gamma   90.00
#
_symmetry.space_group_name_H-M   'P 1'
#
loop_
_entity.id
_entity.type
_entity.pdbx_description
1 polymer ?
#
loop_
_entity_poly.entity_id
_entity_poly.type
_entity_poly.pdbx_seq_one_letter_code
_entity_poly.pdbx_strand_id
1 'polypeptide(L)'
;MNKKTKLYQCPGYLFCMYELLELSTLKIAKECGVSFTTINSWLKEFNIRMNQCYSKPGENSPSWKGDDIKSYGGIHERAHQIDPKPIDGKCEICDKVADENGKTKLVHSNKDHSYRLPINPEEWWWIHESCHKKYDGSKECIPERKKGQIYCNFCNKPINKRRVILNNVAQNPNRLYFCRKECKLKFIFKLQDNF
;
A
#
# COMPACT_ATOMS: atom_id res chain seq x y z
N MET A 1 35.00 34.45 -9.32
CA MET A 1 34.39 33.12 -9.05
C MET A 1 35.13 32.09 -9.89
N ASN A 2 35.89 31.20 -9.27
CA ASN A 2 36.60 30.13 -9.97
C ASN A 2 35.55 29.22 -10.62
N LYS A 3 35.47 29.21 -11.96
CA LYS A 3 34.67 28.23 -12.72
C LYS A 3 35.35 26.87 -12.53
N LYS A 4 35.12 26.22 -11.39
CA LYS A 4 35.42 24.79 -11.25
C LYS A 4 34.57 24.12 -12.33
N THR A 5 35.21 23.72 -13.43
CA THR A 5 34.57 22.93 -14.48
C THR A 5 33.92 21.75 -13.79
N LYS A 6 32.61 21.64 -13.96
CA LYS A 6 31.81 20.59 -13.35
C LYS A 6 32.29 19.26 -13.94
N LEU A 7 33.04 18.46 -13.17
CA LEU A 7 33.71 17.24 -13.64
C LEU A 7 32.76 16.28 -14.38
N TYR A 8 31.50 16.20 -13.93
CA TYR A 8 30.44 15.41 -14.54
C TYR A 8 29.98 15.89 -15.93
N GLN A 9 30.44 17.05 -16.42
CA GLN A 9 30.20 17.52 -17.78
C GLN A 9 31.30 17.07 -18.75
N CYS A 10 32.34 16.39 -18.26
CA CYS A 10 33.37 15.80 -19.10
C CYS A 10 32.95 14.37 -19.50
N PRO A 11 32.81 14.06 -20.80
CA PRO A 11 32.45 12.72 -21.27
C PRO A 11 33.42 11.64 -20.78
N GLY A 12 34.74 11.92 -20.85
CA GLY A 12 35.77 10.97 -20.43
C GLY A 12 35.70 10.65 -18.94
N TYR A 13 35.41 11.64 -18.09
CA TYR A 13 35.22 11.41 -16.67
C TYR A 13 34.01 10.50 -16.40
N LEU A 14 32.85 10.81 -16.99
CA LEU A 14 31.66 9.98 -16.81
C LEU A 14 31.83 8.56 -17.35
N PHE A 15 32.50 8.40 -18.49
CA PHE A 15 32.82 7.08 -19.05
C PHE A 15 33.70 6.27 -18.10
N CYS A 16 34.79 6.84 -17.59
CA CYS A 16 35.67 6.14 -16.64
C CYS A 16 34.92 5.75 -15.36
N MET A 17 34.15 6.66 -14.79
CA MET A 17 33.42 6.40 -13.54
C MET A 17 32.32 5.35 -13.72
N TYR A 18 31.60 5.38 -14.84
CA TYR A 18 30.44 4.52 -15.07
C TYR A 18 30.80 3.16 -15.67
N GLU A 19 31.66 3.11 -16.69
CA GLU A 19 32.00 1.88 -17.42
C GLU A 19 33.24 1.19 -16.86
N LEU A 20 34.33 1.94 -16.58
CA LEU A 20 35.59 1.33 -16.13
C LEU A 20 35.58 0.99 -14.63
N LEU A 21 34.94 1.85 -13.83
CA LEU A 21 34.85 1.67 -12.37
C LEU A 21 33.50 1.11 -11.90
N GLU A 22 32.56 0.88 -12.83
CA GLU A 22 31.22 0.33 -12.57
C GLU A 22 30.46 1.04 -11.42
N LEU A 23 30.68 2.34 -11.25
CA LEU A 23 30.01 3.10 -10.20
C LEU A 23 28.56 3.37 -10.59
N SER A 24 27.64 3.17 -9.64
CA SER A 24 26.25 3.55 -9.85
C SER A 24 26.12 5.07 -10.00
N THR A 25 25.13 5.51 -10.78
CA THR A 25 24.86 6.94 -10.98
C THR A 25 24.62 7.70 -9.67
N LEU A 26 24.11 7.02 -8.64
CA LEU A 26 23.97 7.55 -7.28
C LEU A 26 25.32 7.85 -6.61
N LYS A 27 26.31 6.95 -6.75
CA LYS A 27 27.66 7.16 -6.19
C LYS A 27 28.37 8.32 -6.90
N ILE A 28 28.32 8.34 -8.23
CA ILE A 28 28.90 9.40 -9.06
C ILE A 28 28.28 10.76 -8.71
N ALA A 29 26.95 10.79 -8.55
CA ALA A 29 26.21 11.99 -8.18
C ALA A 29 26.61 12.53 -6.80
N LYS A 30 26.78 11.64 -5.81
CA LYS A 30 27.24 11.99 -4.46
C LYS A 30 28.65 12.59 -4.48
N GLU A 31 29.55 11.99 -5.24
CA GLU A 31 30.93 12.47 -5.40
C GLU A 31 30.99 13.82 -6.10
N CYS A 32 30.14 14.03 -7.10
CA CYS A 32 30.05 15.28 -7.85
C CYS A 32 29.21 16.37 -7.16
N GLY A 33 28.53 16.06 -6.05
CA GLY A 33 27.63 16.98 -5.36
C GLY A 33 26.41 17.40 -6.20
N VAL A 34 25.87 16.50 -7.03
CA VAL A 34 24.71 16.75 -7.90
C VAL A 34 23.63 15.69 -7.74
N SER A 35 22.46 15.90 -8.36
CA SER A 35 21.42 14.87 -8.40
C SER A 35 21.80 13.74 -9.36
N PHE A 36 21.37 12.52 -9.07
CA PHE A 36 21.56 11.37 -9.97
C PHE A 36 20.87 11.58 -11.32
N THR A 37 19.76 12.34 -11.35
CA THR A 37 19.07 12.73 -12.59
C THR A 37 19.97 13.56 -13.49
N THR A 38 20.77 14.48 -12.92
CA THR A 38 21.76 15.25 -13.69
C THR A 38 22.79 14.33 -14.32
N ILE A 39 23.34 13.36 -13.58
CA ILE A 39 24.29 12.38 -14.11
C ILE A 39 23.66 11.57 -15.26
N ASN A 40 22.43 11.08 -15.07
CA ASN A 40 21.71 10.33 -16.11
C ASN A 40 21.51 11.15 -17.39
N SER A 41 21.19 12.45 -17.28
CA SER A 41 21.06 13.31 -18.45
C SER A 41 22.38 13.42 -19.22
N TRP A 42 23.51 13.58 -18.52
CA TRP A 42 24.82 13.66 -19.17
C TRP A 42 25.29 12.33 -19.77
N LEU A 43 25.01 11.19 -19.11
CA LEU A 43 25.29 9.88 -19.70
C LEU A 43 24.52 9.69 -21.02
N LYS A 44 23.25 10.12 -21.07
CA LYS A 44 22.45 10.13 -22.31
C LYS A 44 23.01 11.06 -23.37
N GLU A 45 23.34 12.30 -22.99
CA GLU A 45 23.91 13.32 -23.89
C GLU A 45 25.20 12.82 -24.56
N PHE A 46 26.04 12.10 -23.80
CA PHE A 46 27.30 11.55 -24.29
C PHE A 46 27.18 10.15 -24.90
N ASN A 47 25.96 9.63 -25.05
CA ASN A 47 25.68 8.31 -25.60
C ASN A 47 26.43 7.17 -24.88
N ILE A 48 26.66 7.33 -23.58
CA ILE A 48 27.24 6.28 -22.73
C ILE A 48 26.11 5.30 -22.40
N ARG A 49 26.32 4.03 -22.74
CA ARG A 49 25.29 2.98 -22.62
C ARG A 49 24.97 2.73 -21.16
N MET A 50 23.96 3.43 -20.65
CA MET A 50 23.43 3.10 -19.35
C MET A 50 22.93 1.65 -19.38
N ASN A 51 23.52 0.80 -18.55
CA ASN A 51 22.91 -0.47 -18.16
C ASN A 51 21.48 -0.18 -17.67
N GLN A 52 20.53 -0.30 -18.60
CA GLN A 52 19.13 -0.16 -18.31
C GLN A 52 18.86 -1.20 -17.24
N CYS A 53 18.49 -0.73 -16.05
CA CYS A 53 17.98 -1.52 -14.97
C CYS A 53 16.62 -2.11 -15.37
N TYR A 54 16.58 -2.84 -16.48
CA TYR A 54 15.64 -3.92 -16.61
C TYR A 54 16.02 -4.88 -15.50
N SER A 55 15.26 -4.79 -14.42
CA SER A 55 15.18 -5.87 -13.46
C SER A 55 14.99 -7.13 -14.30
N LYS A 56 16.01 -7.98 -14.40
CA LYS A 56 15.93 -9.16 -15.24
C LYS A 56 14.66 -9.90 -14.79
N PRO A 57 13.69 -10.15 -15.67
CA PRO A 57 12.41 -10.66 -15.22
C PRO A 57 12.58 -12.08 -14.67
N GLY A 58 11.80 -12.38 -13.63
CA GLY A 58 11.72 -13.73 -13.07
C GLY A 58 12.94 -14.05 -12.24
N GLU A 59 13.45 -15.25 -12.42
CA GLU A 59 14.50 -15.84 -11.59
C GLU A 59 15.83 -15.12 -11.56
N ASN A 60 16.07 -14.32 -12.59
CA ASN A 60 17.27 -13.55 -12.73
C ASN A 60 17.21 -12.19 -11.99
N SER A 61 16.07 -11.84 -11.38
CA SER A 61 15.95 -10.65 -10.54
C SER A 61 16.43 -10.96 -9.12
N PRO A 62 17.37 -10.17 -8.55
CA PRO A 62 17.74 -10.29 -7.13
C PRO A 62 16.55 -10.09 -6.17
N SER A 63 15.47 -9.47 -6.64
CA SER A 63 14.22 -9.25 -5.88
C SER A 63 13.17 -10.33 -6.09
N TRP A 64 13.45 -11.39 -6.86
CA TRP A 64 12.51 -12.48 -7.09
C TRP A 64 12.35 -13.34 -5.85
N LYS A 65 11.10 -13.50 -5.39
CA LYS A 65 10.75 -14.27 -4.18
C LYS A 65 10.14 -15.64 -4.48
N GLY A 66 10.38 -16.16 -5.69
CA GLY A 66 9.96 -17.53 -6.06
C GLY A 66 8.52 -17.68 -6.57
N ASP A 67 7.77 -16.59 -6.76
CA ASP A 67 6.48 -16.62 -7.49
C ASP A 67 6.61 -15.76 -8.77
N ASP A 68 5.96 -16.17 -9.85
CA ASP A 68 5.94 -15.47 -11.14
C ASP A 68 5.02 -14.22 -11.11
N ILE A 69 4.17 -14.09 -10.09
CA ILE A 69 3.34 -12.90 -9.89
C ILE A 69 4.15 -11.78 -9.23
N LYS A 70 4.52 -10.78 -10.03
CA LYS A 70 5.33 -9.63 -9.58
C LYS A 70 4.53 -8.36 -9.32
N SER A 71 3.23 -8.37 -9.54
CA SER A 71 2.42 -7.16 -9.49
C SER A 71 1.04 -7.41 -8.93
N TYR A 72 0.45 -6.36 -8.37
CA TYR A 72 -0.96 -6.33 -7.97
C TYR A 72 -1.89 -6.83 -9.08
N GLY A 73 -1.62 -6.45 -10.34
CA GLY A 73 -2.38 -6.91 -11.51
C GLY A 73 -2.27 -8.42 -11.72
N GLY A 74 -1.06 -8.99 -11.58
CA GLY A 74 -0.87 -10.43 -11.72
C GLY A 74 -1.57 -11.25 -10.63
N ILE A 75 -1.70 -10.70 -9.41
CA ILE A 75 -2.48 -11.36 -8.34
C ILE A 75 -3.95 -11.46 -8.74
N HIS A 76 -4.53 -10.39 -9.29
CA HIS A 76 -5.92 -10.39 -9.75
C HIS A 76 -6.13 -11.32 -10.94
N GLU A 77 -5.19 -11.35 -11.88
CA GLU A 77 -5.29 -12.24 -13.04
C GLU A 77 -5.30 -13.71 -12.63
N ARG A 78 -4.42 -14.12 -11.72
CA ARG A 78 -4.44 -15.49 -11.18
C ARG A 78 -5.68 -15.75 -10.34
N ALA A 79 -6.13 -14.78 -9.54
CA ALA A 79 -7.37 -14.90 -8.79
C ALA A 79 -8.57 -15.17 -9.73
N HIS A 80 -8.68 -14.46 -10.85
CA HIS A 80 -9.71 -14.72 -11.87
C HIS A 80 -9.64 -16.11 -12.51
N GLN A 81 -8.45 -16.72 -12.60
CA GLN A 81 -8.28 -18.08 -13.14
C GLN A 81 -8.76 -19.15 -12.15
N ILE A 82 -8.54 -18.94 -10.85
CA ILE A 82 -8.88 -19.91 -9.80
C ILE A 82 -10.36 -19.76 -9.39
N ASP A 83 -10.84 -18.52 -9.31
CA ASP A 83 -12.21 -18.17 -8.93
C ASP A 83 -12.88 -17.35 -10.05
N PRO A 84 -13.39 -18.03 -11.10
CA PRO A 84 -13.94 -17.36 -12.26
C PRO A 84 -15.23 -16.61 -11.92
N LYS A 85 -15.51 -15.56 -12.72
CA LYS A 85 -16.70 -14.72 -12.53
C LYS A 85 -17.98 -15.56 -12.54
N PRO A 86 -18.89 -15.35 -11.56
CA PRO A 86 -20.14 -16.11 -11.50
C PRO A 86 -21.03 -15.81 -12.71
N ILE A 87 -21.63 -16.87 -13.26
CA ILE A 87 -22.50 -16.80 -14.46
C ILE A 87 -23.77 -15.97 -14.18
N ASP A 88 -24.30 -16.07 -12.96
CA ASP A 88 -25.50 -15.33 -12.57
C ASP A 88 -25.24 -13.84 -12.32
N GLY A 89 -23.97 -13.41 -12.36
CA GLY A 89 -23.56 -12.03 -12.17
C GLY A 89 -23.96 -11.46 -10.81
N LYS A 90 -24.23 -12.28 -9.79
CA LYS A 90 -24.64 -11.78 -8.47
C LYS A 90 -23.44 -11.28 -7.67
N CYS A 91 -23.65 -10.16 -7.00
CA CYS A 91 -22.71 -9.60 -6.04
C CYS A 91 -22.86 -10.29 -4.67
N GLU A 92 -21.78 -10.83 -4.14
CA GLU A 92 -21.76 -11.57 -2.85
C GLU A 92 -22.06 -10.71 -1.61
N ILE A 93 -22.02 -9.38 -1.72
CA ILE A 93 -22.32 -8.46 -0.60
C ILE A 93 -23.78 -8.03 -0.58
N CYS A 94 -24.40 -7.84 -1.75
CA CYS A 94 -25.71 -7.19 -1.83
C CYS A 94 -26.75 -8.00 -2.60
N ASP A 95 -26.41 -9.19 -3.06
CA ASP A 95 -27.25 -10.17 -3.77
C ASP A 95 -27.96 -9.64 -5.04
N LYS A 96 -27.53 -8.47 -5.53
CA LYS A 96 -28.04 -7.87 -6.77
C LYS A 96 -27.22 -8.38 -7.95
N VAL A 97 -27.88 -8.57 -9.08
CA VAL A 97 -27.25 -8.93 -10.35
C VAL A 97 -26.60 -7.69 -10.97
N ALA A 98 -25.39 -7.86 -11.48
CA ALA A 98 -24.68 -6.85 -12.25
C ALA A 98 -25.43 -6.54 -13.55
N ASP A 99 -25.69 -5.26 -13.79
CA ASP A 99 -26.33 -4.83 -15.03
C ASP A 99 -25.45 -5.08 -16.26
N GLU A 100 -26.07 -5.60 -17.31
CA GLU A 100 -25.46 -5.76 -18.64
C GLU A 100 -24.99 -4.43 -19.24
N ASN A 101 -25.59 -3.31 -18.81
CA ASN A 101 -25.28 -1.95 -19.27
C ASN A 101 -24.10 -1.28 -18.54
N GLY A 102 -23.42 -1.98 -17.62
CA GLY A 102 -22.12 -1.57 -17.09
C GLY A 102 -22.10 -0.54 -15.96
N LYS A 103 -23.25 -0.15 -15.39
CA LYS A 103 -23.29 0.77 -14.23
C LYS A 103 -22.88 0.07 -12.93
N THR A 104 -22.94 -1.26 -12.90
CA THR A 104 -22.66 -2.15 -11.77
C THR A 104 -21.84 -3.36 -12.22
N LYS A 105 -20.61 -3.13 -12.69
CA LYS A 105 -19.68 -4.25 -12.94
C LYS A 105 -19.29 -4.96 -11.65
N LEU A 106 -19.19 -6.29 -11.71
CA LEU A 106 -18.50 -7.08 -10.69
C LEU A 106 -17.00 -6.87 -10.82
N VAL A 107 -16.35 -6.70 -9.67
CA VAL A 107 -14.90 -6.68 -9.49
C VAL A 107 -14.54 -7.82 -8.55
N HIS A 108 -13.40 -8.44 -8.81
CA HIS A 108 -12.84 -9.44 -7.93
C HIS A 108 -12.01 -8.76 -6.86
N SER A 109 -12.29 -9.04 -5.60
CA SER A 109 -11.65 -8.38 -4.47
C SER A 109 -11.27 -9.40 -3.41
N ASN A 110 -10.18 -9.12 -2.69
CA ASN A 110 -9.74 -9.94 -1.57
C ASN A 110 -10.35 -9.37 -0.27
N LYS A 111 -11.04 -10.21 0.49
CA LYS A 111 -11.82 -9.82 1.68
C LYS A 111 -10.96 -9.06 2.69
N ASP A 112 -9.78 -9.56 3.04
CA ASP A 112 -8.91 -8.89 4.03
C ASP A 112 -7.96 -7.85 3.41
N HIS A 113 -7.85 -7.79 2.08
CA HIS A 113 -6.88 -6.98 1.32
C HIS A 113 -5.42 -7.34 1.62
N SER A 114 -5.14 -8.56 2.09
CA SER A 114 -3.77 -8.98 2.37
C SER A 114 -3.05 -9.49 1.12
N TYR A 115 -3.80 -9.89 0.08
CA TYR A 115 -3.28 -10.36 -1.21
C TYR A 115 -2.13 -11.39 -1.04
N ARG A 116 -2.27 -12.27 -0.05
CA ARG A 116 -1.25 -13.26 0.29
C ARG A 116 -1.17 -14.34 -0.79
N LEU A 117 0.03 -14.89 -0.92
CA LEU A 117 0.33 -16.04 -1.78
C LEU A 117 0.63 -17.26 -0.90
N PRO A 118 0.18 -18.48 -1.27
CA PRO A 118 -0.64 -18.79 -2.45
C PRO A 118 -2.06 -18.22 -2.34
N ILE A 119 -2.71 -17.98 -3.49
CA ILE A 119 -4.08 -17.46 -3.54
C ILE A 119 -5.05 -18.50 -2.98
N ASN A 120 -5.78 -18.14 -1.92
CA ASN A 120 -6.89 -18.93 -1.40
C ASN A 120 -8.22 -18.39 -1.96
N PRO A 121 -8.96 -19.12 -2.82
CA PRO A 121 -10.20 -18.63 -3.43
C PRO A 121 -11.28 -18.26 -2.41
N GLU A 122 -11.31 -18.89 -1.23
CA GLU A 122 -12.30 -18.58 -0.19
C GLU A 122 -12.13 -17.16 0.40
N GLU A 123 -10.95 -16.55 0.23
CA GLU A 123 -10.66 -15.19 0.68
C GLU A 123 -11.06 -14.12 -0.34
N TRP A 124 -11.58 -14.53 -1.50
CA TRP A 124 -12.00 -13.62 -2.56
C TRP A 124 -13.52 -13.60 -2.69
N TRP A 125 -14.00 -12.57 -3.37
CA TRP A 125 -15.42 -12.40 -3.69
C TRP A 125 -15.60 -11.62 -4.99
N TRP A 126 -16.71 -11.90 -5.66
CA TRP A 126 -17.21 -11.11 -6.79
C TRP A 126 -18.27 -10.14 -6.30
N ILE A 127 -17.92 -8.85 -6.31
CA ILE A 127 -18.77 -7.80 -5.74
C ILE A 127 -18.88 -6.62 -6.68
N HIS A 128 -19.94 -5.83 -6.58
CA HIS A 128 -20.01 -4.59 -7.34
C HIS A 128 -18.87 -3.63 -6.96
N GLU A 129 -18.35 -2.87 -7.94
CA GLU A 129 -17.34 -1.83 -7.66
C GLU A 129 -17.82 -0.83 -6.58
N SER A 130 -19.13 -0.52 -6.55
CA SER A 130 -19.71 0.36 -5.53
C SER A 130 -19.77 -0.31 -4.15
N CYS A 131 -19.97 -1.62 -4.07
CA CYS A 131 -19.88 -2.38 -2.82
C CYS A 131 -18.43 -2.45 -2.34
N HIS A 132 -17.48 -2.65 -3.25
CA HIS A 132 -16.05 -2.64 -2.95
C HIS A 132 -15.61 -1.31 -2.34
N LYS A 133 -15.88 -0.18 -3.01
CA LYS A 133 -15.56 1.16 -2.49
C LYS A 133 -16.16 1.43 -1.11
N LYS A 134 -17.40 0.97 -0.87
CA LYS A 134 -18.05 1.09 0.44
C LYS A 134 -17.36 0.22 1.49
N TYR A 135 -16.98 -0.99 1.12
CA TYR A 135 -16.27 -1.92 2.01
C TYR A 135 -14.90 -1.35 2.39
N ASP A 136 -14.11 -0.91 1.42
CA ASP A 136 -12.78 -0.32 1.64
C ASP A 136 -12.87 0.95 2.48
N GLY A 137 -13.84 1.83 2.18
CA GLY A 137 -14.10 3.04 2.95
C GLY A 137 -14.63 2.76 4.37
N SER A 138 -15.19 1.58 4.61
CA SER A 138 -15.64 1.15 5.94
C SER A 138 -14.54 0.50 6.78
N LYS A 139 -13.34 0.29 6.22
CA LYS A 139 -12.16 -0.17 6.97
C LYS A 139 -11.57 0.90 7.90
N GLU A 140 -12.13 2.12 7.94
CA GLU A 140 -12.13 2.90 9.18
C GLU A 140 -12.93 2.12 10.22
N CYS A 141 -12.25 1.20 10.91
CA CYS A 141 -12.75 0.37 12.00
C CYS A 141 -14.27 0.39 12.12
N ILE A 142 -14.99 -0.57 11.52
CA ILE A 142 -16.29 -0.93 12.07
C ILE A 142 -15.96 -1.72 13.35
N PRO A 143 -15.94 -1.14 14.57
CA PRO A 143 -16.14 -1.98 15.73
C PRO A 143 -17.49 -2.63 15.49
N GLU A 144 -17.57 -3.96 15.63
CA GLU A 144 -18.82 -4.70 15.51
C GLU A 144 -19.97 -3.87 16.10
N ARG A 145 -20.82 -3.29 15.23
CA ARG A 145 -22.04 -2.63 15.67
C ARG A 145 -23.01 -3.72 16.06
N LYS A 146 -22.77 -4.38 17.20
CA LYS A 146 -23.82 -5.07 17.95
C LYS A 146 -24.78 -3.98 18.44
N LYS A 147 -25.78 -3.68 17.61
CA LYS A 147 -26.95 -2.83 17.89
C LYS A 147 -26.63 -1.52 18.63
N GLY A 148 -25.86 -0.62 17.99
CA GLY A 148 -25.84 0.81 18.37
C GLY A 148 -25.17 1.19 19.70
N GLN A 149 -24.45 0.28 20.35
CA GLN A 149 -23.69 0.56 21.58
C GLN A 149 -22.19 0.72 21.28
N ILE A 150 -21.56 1.75 21.86
CA ILE A 150 -20.11 1.97 21.86
C ILE A 150 -19.55 1.19 23.04
N TYR A 151 -18.46 0.44 22.88
CA TYR A 151 -17.84 -0.35 23.96
C TYR A 151 -16.51 0.26 24.40
N CYS A 152 -16.13 0.04 25.66
CA CYS A 152 -14.85 0.47 26.22
C CYS A 152 -13.70 -0.39 25.68
N ASN A 153 -12.64 0.25 25.16
CA ASN A 153 -11.51 -0.46 24.55
C ASN A 153 -10.71 -1.33 25.55
N PHE A 154 -10.87 -1.08 26.86
CA PHE A 154 -10.13 -1.81 27.89
C PHE A 154 -10.92 -2.96 28.53
N CYS A 155 -12.24 -2.81 28.67
CA CYS A 155 -13.06 -3.79 29.42
C CYS A 155 -14.25 -4.34 28.63
N ASN A 156 -14.42 -3.91 27.38
CA ASN A 156 -15.47 -4.33 26.46
C ASN A 156 -16.91 -4.19 27.03
N LYS A 157 -17.14 -3.21 27.92
CA LYS A 157 -18.47 -2.87 28.46
C LYS A 157 -19.09 -1.71 27.68
N PRO A 158 -20.43 -1.68 27.50
CA PRO A 158 -21.11 -0.61 26.76
C PRO A 158 -21.01 0.75 27.49
N ILE A 159 -20.75 1.81 26.72
CA ILE A 159 -20.62 3.20 27.17
C ILE A 159 -21.96 3.90 26.94
N ASN A 160 -22.55 4.41 28.03
CA ASN A 160 -23.80 5.16 27.97
C ASN A 160 -23.56 6.55 27.35
N LYS A 161 -24.22 6.83 26.20
CA LYS A 161 -24.06 8.08 25.42
C LYS A 161 -24.33 9.36 26.22
N ARG A 162 -25.11 9.31 27.30
CA ARG A 162 -25.44 10.49 28.13
C ARG A 162 -24.27 11.01 29.01
N ARG A 163 -23.15 10.28 29.09
CA ARG A 163 -21.98 10.69 29.91
C ARG A 163 -20.76 11.13 29.11
N VAL A 164 -20.84 11.15 27.78
CA VAL A 164 -19.76 11.69 26.95
C VAL A 164 -19.91 13.21 26.95
N ILE A 165 -19.28 13.87 27.93
CA ILE A 165 -19.21 15.33 28.01
C ILE A 165 -18.69 15.84 26.66
N LEU A 166 -19.53 16.64 26.01
CA LEU A 166 -19.30 17.31 24.74
C LEU A 166 -18.09 18.24 24.86
N ASN A 167 -16.88 17.71 24.65
CA ASN A 167 -15.71 18.50 24.31
C ASN A 167 -15.33 18.18 22.87
N ASN A 168 -15.80 19.06 21.99
CA ASN A 168 -15.48 19.23 20.57
C ASN A 168 -15.44 17.94 19.74
N VAL A 169 -16.58 17.71 19.08
CA VAL A 169 -16.83 16.65 18.12
C VAL A 169 -16.40 17.14 16.75
N ALA A 170 -15.14 16.88 16.38
CA ALA A 170 -14.69 16.77 14.99
C ALA A 170 -13.27 16.18 14.94
N GLN A 171 -13.12 15.11 14.14
CA GLN A 171 -11.88 14.74 13.43
C GLN A 171 -10.67 14.19 14.22
N ASN A 172 -10.82 13.07 14.96
CA ASN A 172 -9.64 12.24 15.24
C ASN A 172 -9.98 10.73 15.21
N PRO A 173 -9.49 9.95 14.22
CA PRO A 173 -9.76 8.52 14.09
C PRO A 173 -9.06 7.66 15.16
N ASN A 174 -8.12 8.20 15.94
CA ASN A 174 -7.37 7.45 16.96
C ASN A 174 -7.90 7.62 18.40
N ARG A 175 -9.16 8.07 18.57
CA ARG A 175 -9.70 8.36 19.90
C ARG A 175 -10.09 7.08 20.65
N LEU A 176 -9.38 6.78 21.74
CA LEU A 176 -9.72 5.69 22.65
C LEU A 176 -10.91 6.07 23.56
N TYR A 177 -11.86 5.16 23.71
CA TYR A 177 -13.04 5.35 24.56
C TYR A 177 -12.92 4.55 25.87
N PHE A 178 -13.06 5.22 27.00
CA PHE A 178 -12.97 4.61 28.34
C PHE A 178 -14.28 4.82 29.11
N CYS A 179 -14.83 3.76 29.71
CA CYS A 179 -16.11 3.84 30.42
C CYS A 179 -16.03 4.49 31.82
N ARG A 180 -14.84 4.54 32.44
CA ARG A 180 -14.60 5.09 33.80
C ARG A 180 -13.17 5.65 33.92
N LYS A 181 -12.94 6.55 34.88
CA LYS A 181 -11.60 7.11 35.19
C LYS A 181 -10.56 6.01 35.47
N GLU A 182 -10.95 4.94 36.15
CA GLU A 182 -10.09 3.80 36.47
C GLU A 182 -9.55 3.06 35.22
N CYS A 183 -10.35 2.94 34.16
CA CYS A 183 -9.91 2.32 32.90
C CYS A 183 -8.90 3.20 32.15
N LYS A 184 -9.02 4.52 32.27
CA LYS A 184 -8.05 5.47 31.70
C LYS A 184 -6.72 5.42 32.45
N LEU A 185 -6.76 5.32 33.79
CA LEU A 185 -5.55 5.19 34.61
C LEU A 185 -4.79 3.88 34.31
N LYS A 186 -5.50 2.74 34.23
CA LYS A 186 -4.86 1.46 33.88
C LYS A 186 -4.19 1.45 32.50
N PHE A 187 -4.73 2.17 31.53
CA PHE A 187 -4.10 2.32 30.21
C PHE A 187 -2.81 3.16 30.28
N ILE A 188 -2.81 4.25 31.07
CA ILE A 188 -1.62 5.09 31.26
C ILE A 188 -0.50 4.31 31.93
N PHE A 189 -0.78 3.57 33.01
CA PHE A 189 0.22 2.74 33.69
C PHE A 189 0.82 1.68 32.76
N LYS A 190 -0.02 1.02 31.95
CA LYS A 190 0.44 0.01 30.98
C LYS A 190 1.35 0.59 29.89
N LEU A 191 1.24 1.88 29.56
CA LEU A 191 2.16 2.54 28.63
C LEU A 191 3.51 2.85 29.28
N GLN A 192 3.52 3.18 30.58
CA GLN A 192 4.76 3.49 31.31
C GLN A 192 5.61 2.25 31.56
N ASP A 193 5.01 1.07 31.70
CA ASP A 193 5.74 -0.20 31.86
C ASP A 193 6.41 -0.69 30.55
N ASN A 194 6.18 -0.02 29.41
CA ASN A 194 6.74 -0.38 28.11
C ASN A 194 7.80 0.63 27.60
N PHE A 195 8.27 1.55 28.46
CA PHE A 195 9.37 2.47 28.19
C PHE A 195 10.52 2.28 29.18
#